data_AF-A0A933KXA2-F1
#
_entry.id   AF-A0A933KXA2-F1
#
_cell.length_a   1.000
_cell.length_b   1.000
_cell.length_c   1.000
_cell.angle_alpha   90.00
_cell.angle_beta   90.00
_cell.angle_gamma   90.00
#
_symmetry.space_group_name_H-M   'P 1'
#
loop_
_entity.id
_entity.type
_entity.pdbx_description
1 polymer ?
#
loop_
_entity_poly.entity_id
_entity_poly.type
_entity_poly.pdbx_seq_one_letter_code
_entity_poly.pdbx_strand_id
1 'polypeptide(L)'
;MAEFETPAALVAATEQARLHGYRQMDAYSPMPVEELSEALGLRRTRLPRLVLAGGVLGGLAGYGLEYWSQVITYPLNIGGRPFHSWPHFIPVTFETTVLGAALAAFVGMWALNRLPQPYHPVFNVPAFARASVDRFFLCIEATDPKFDRHATWKFLESLHPAGVSEVVA
;
A
#
# COMPACT_ATOMS: atom_id res chain seq x y z
N MET A 1 17.22 13.27 6.00
CA MET A 1 17.16 11.95 5.33
C MET A 1 18.55 11.34 5.34
N ALA A 2 18.67 10.07 5.69
CA ALA A 2 19.94 9.32 5.70
C ALA A 2 19.92 8.21 4.64
N GLU A 3 21.01 8.08 3.89
CA GLU A 3 21.25 7.06 2.86
C GLU A 3 22.03 5.88 3.46
N PHE A 4 21.63 4.65 3.11
CA PHE A 4 22.28 3.41 3.50
C PHE A 4 22.53 2.51 2.29
N GLU A 5 23.59 1.71 2.36
CA GLU A 5 23.98 0.80 1.27
C GLU A 5 23.30 -0.56 1.37
N THR A 6 22.87 -0.97 2.56
CA THR A 6 22.29 -2.30 2.80
C THR A 6 20.94 -2.21 3.51
N PRO A 7 20.04 -3.17 3.26
CA PRO A 7 18.74 -3.21 3.92
C PRO A 7 18.87 -3.45 5.43
N ALA A 8 19.83 -4.27 5.87
CA ALA A 8 20.08 -4.52 7.28
C ALA A 8 20.47 -3.24 8.04
N ALA A 9 21.29 -2.38 7.43
CA ALA A 9 21.65 -1.09 8.02
C ALA A 9 20.44 -0.16 8.14
N LEU A 10 19.56 -0.15 7.13
CA LEU A 10 18.30 0.61 7.18
C LEU A 10 17.39 0.13 8.32
N VAL A 11 17.20 -1.19 8.47
CA VAL A 11 16.35 -1.76 9.53
C VAL A 11 16.90 -1.38 10.90
N ALA A 12 18.19 -1.61 11.14
CA ALA A 12 18.84 -1.24 12.40
C ALA A 12 18.72 0.27 12.69
N ALA A 13 18.96 1.12 11.69
CA ALA A 13 18.80 2.57 11.82
C ALA A 13 17.35 2.97 12.17
N THR A 14 16.37 2.32 11.56
CA THR A 14 14.94 2.56 11.80
C THR A 14 14.53 2.15 13.21
N GLU A 15 14.99 0.97 13.67
CA GLU A 15 14.77 0.53 15.06
C GLU A 15 15.39 1.49 16.06
N GLN A 16 16.64 1.92 15.83
CA GLN A 16 17.32 2.90 16.68
C GLN A 16 16.56 4.23 16.69
N ALA A 17 16.08 4.72 15.55
CA ALA A 17 15.26 5.94 15.48
C ALA A 17 13.97 5.81 16.29
N ARG A 18 13.30 4.67 16.21
CA ARG A 18 12.09 4.40 16.98
C ARG A 18 12.34 4.25 18.48
N LEU A 19 13.44 3.60 18.88
CA LEU A 19 13.89 3.52 20.27
C LEU A 19 14.26 4.90 20.82
N HIS A 20 14.84 5.74 19.97
CA HIS A 20 15.09 7.14 20.28
C HIS A 20 13.79 7.96 20.34
N GLY A 21 12.63 7.41 20.01
CA GLY A 21 11.34 8.06 20.24
C GLY A 21 10.79 8.86 19.06
N TYR A 22 11.45 8.84 17.90
CA TYR A 22 10.83 9.31 16.66
C TYR A 22 9.64 8.39 16.31
N ARG A 23 8.57 8.97 15.76
CA ARG A 23 7.31 8.28 15.41
C ARG A 23 6.84 8.60 14.00
N GLN A 24 7.09 9.82 13.51
CA GLN A 24 6.80 10.25 12.15
C GLN A 24 8.06 10.08 11.30
N MET A 25 8.21 8.88 10.73
CA MET A 25 9.33 8.54 9.87
C MET A 25 8.87 7.61 8.76
N ASP A 26 9.48 7.74 7.60
CA ASP A 26 9.31 6.88 6.45
C ASP A 26 10.65 6.26 6.07
N ALA A 27 10.60 5.04 5.56
CA ALA A 27 11.76 4.36 5.01
C ALA A 27 11.49 3.94 3.57
N TYR A 28 12.43 4.26 2.69
CA TYR A 28 12.35 4.00 1.25
C TYR A 28 13.38 2.93 0.88
N SER A 29 12.91 1.91 0.16
CA SER A 29 13.71 0.77 -0.27
C SER A 29 13.33 0.38 -1.70
N PRO A 30 14.29 0.01 -2.56
CA PRO A 30 14.01 -0.44 -3.92
C PRO A 30 13.31 -1.81 -3.95
N MET A 31 13.35 -2.54 -2.84
CA MET A 31 12.77 -3.87 -2.69
C MET A 31 11.98 -4.01 -1.38
N PRO A 32 11.03 -4.94 -1.30
CA PRO A 32 10.36 -5.25 -0.04
C PRO A 32 11.37 -5.78 0.99
N VAL A 33 11.39 -5.15 2.17
CA VAL A 33 12.16 -5.61 3.34
C VAL A 33 11.14 -5.88 4.45
N GLU A 34 10.94 -7.15 4.78
CA GLU A 34 9.84 -7.59 5.67
C GLU A 34 9.98 -6.98 7.08
N GLU A 35 11.21 -7.00 7.61
CA GLU A 35 11.61 -6.46 8.92
C GLU A 35 11.36 -4.95 9.04
N LEU A 36 11.38 -4.22 7.93
CA LEU A 36 11.23 -2.76 7.94
C LEU A 36 9.82 -2.33 8.38
N SER A 37 8.81 -3.14 8.05
CA SER A 37 7.43 -2.88 8.45
C SER A 37 7.25 -2.92 9.96
N GLU A 38 7.93 -3.86 10.62
CA GLU A 38 7.96 -4.00 12.07
C GLU A 38 8.82 -2.91 12.72
N ALA A 39 9.99 -2.60 12.14
CA ALA A 39 10.89 -1.55 12.62
C ALA A 39 10.19 -0.17 12.63
N LEU A 40 9.49 0.19 11.54
CA LEU A 40 8.66 1.40 11.45
C LEU A 40 7.45 1.37 12.38
N GLY A 41 7.00 0.18 12.81
CA GLY A 41 5.82 0.02 13.65
C GLY A 41 4.52 0.27 12.89
N LEU A 42 4.48 -0.09 11.60
CA LEU A 42 3.30 0.08 10.76
C LEU A 42 2.14 -0.79 11.29
N ARG A 43 0.95 -0.20 11.31
CA ARG A 43 -0.28 -0.92 11.68
C ARG A 43 -0.81 -1.69 10.48
N ARG A 44 -1.57 -2.76 10.75
CA ARG A 44 -2.28 -3.51 9.70
C ARG A 44 -3.14 -2.56 8.85
N THR A 45 -2.99 -2.66 7.53
CA THR A 45 -3.77 -1.89 6.57
C THR A 45 -5.26 -2.27 6.60
N ARG A 46 -6.12 -1.30 6.24
CA ARG A 46 -7.56 -1.51 6.09
C ARG A 46 -7.94 -2.13 4.73
N LEU A 47 -6.96 -2.25 3.82
CA LEU A 47 -7.17 -2.72 2.45
C LEU A 47 -7.91 -4.07 2.35
N PRO A 48 -7.58 -5.12 3.15
CA PRO A 48 -8.29 -6.40 3.04
C PRO A 48 -9.79 -6.31 3.28
N ARG A 49 -10.24 -5.39 4.14
CA ARG A 49 -11.67 -5.17 4.40
C ARG A 49 -12.37 -4.53 3.20
N LEU A 50 -11.69 -3.62 2.51
CA LEU A 50 -12.22 -3.02 1.28
C LEU A 50 -12.30 -4.05 0.16
N VAL A 51 -11.29 -4.91 0.02
CA VAL A 51 -11.27 -6.00 -0.97
C VAL A 51 -12.42 -6.98 -0.73
N LEU A 52 -12.64 -7.38 0.53
CA LEU A 52 -13.76 -8.24 0.89
C LEU A 52 -15.11 -7.61 0.54
N ALA A 53 -15.30 -6.33 0.89
CA ALA A 53 -16.53 -5.60 0.57
C ALA A 53 -16.74 -5.51 -0.96
N GLY A 54 -15.69 -5.20 -1.72
CA GLY A 54 -15.73 -5.15 -3.18
C GLY A 54 -16.07 -6.49 -3.82
N GLY A 55 -15.50 -7.59 -3.30
CA GLY A 55 -15.82 -8.94 -3.76
C GLY A 55 -17.29 -9.32 -3.50
N VAL A 56 -17.79 -9.10 -2.28
CA VAL A 56 -19.19 -9.37 -1.92
C VAL A 56 -20.15 -8.57 -2.81
N LEU A 57 -19.88 -7.27 -3.00
CA LEU A 57 -20.70 -6.42 -3.87
C LEU A 57 -20.64 -6.89 -5.34
N GLY A 58 -19.46 -7.27 -5.84
CA GLY A 58 -19.27 -7.80 -7.18
C GLY A 58 -20.07 -9.08 -7.43
N GLY A 59 -19.98 -10.05 -6.51
CA GLY A 59 -20.73 -11.30 -6.59
C GLY A 59 -22.24 -11.11 -6.50
N LEU A 60 -22.72 -10.26 -5.57
CA LEU A 60 -24.14 -9.93 -5.46
C LEU A 60 -24.67 -9.23 -6.70
N ALA A 61 -23.89 -8.30 -7.28
CA ALA A 61 -24.26 -7.61 -8.50
C ALA A 61 -24.29 -8.55 -9.72
N GLY A 62 -23.30 -9.44 -9.86
CA GLY A 62 -23.24 -10.42 -10.94
C GLY A 62 -24.41 -11.39 -10.90
N TYR A 63 -24.59 -12.06 -9.75
CA TYR A 63 -25.71 -12.99 -9.56
C TYR A 63 -27.07 -12.28 -9.70
N GLY A 64 -27.20 -11.08 -9.13
CA GLY A 64 -28.40 -10.27 -9.22
C GLY A 64 -28.75 -9.89 -10.66
N LEU A 65 -27.76 -9.54 -11.48
CA LEU A 65 -27.95 -9.21 -12.89
C LEU A 65 -28.40 -10.43 -13.70
N GLU A 66 -27.80 -11.60 -13.47
CA GLU A 66 -28.20 -12.86 -14.11
C GLU A 66 -29.63 -13.24 -13.76
N TYR A 67 -29.97 -13.20 -12.46
CA TYR A 67 -31.31 -13.47 -11.97
C TYR A 67 -32.34 -12.49 -12.55
N TRP A 68 -32.03 -11.20 -12.52
CA TRP A 68 -32.89 -10.17 -13.08
C TRP A 68 -33.15 -10.37 -14.57
N SER A 69 -32.12 -10.74 -15.33
CA SER A 69 -32.22 -10.91 -16.78
C SER A 69 -32.99 -12.18 -17.16
N GLN A 70 -32.62 -13.32 -16.58
CA GLN A 70 -33.17 -14.62 -16.98
C GLN A 70 -34.49 -15.00 -16.32
N VAL A 71 -34.79 -14.47 -15.13
CA VAL A 71 -36.00 -14.85 -14.38
C VAL A 71 -37.08 -13.78 -14.47
N ILE A 72 -36.71 -12.50 -14.39
CA ILE A 72 -37.67 -11.40 -14.29
C ILE A 72 -37.91 -10.74 -15.65
N THR A 73 -36.85 -10.27 -16.31
CA THR A 73 -36.97 -9.38 -17.48
C THR A 73 -37.37 -10.11 -18.74
N TYR A 74 -36.65 -11.20 -19.07
CA TYR A 74 -36.86 -11.91 -20.33
C TYR A 74 -36.58 -13.41 -20.19
N PRO A 75 -37.52 -14.17 -19.59
CA PRO A 75 -37.35 -15.61 -19.41
C PRO A 75 -37.39 -16.34 -20.75
N LEU A 76 -36.25 -16.94 -21.12
CA LEU A 76 -36.07 -17.70 -22.35
C LEU A 76 -35.95 -19.20 -22.04
N ASN A 77 -36.75 -20.02 -22.72
CA ASN A 77 -36.63 -21.47 -22.64
C ASN A 77 -35.46 -21.94 -23.52
N ILE A 78 -34.30 -22.15 -22.91
CA ILE A 78 -33.09 -22.63 -23.58
C ILE A 78 -32.83 -24.07 -23.12
N GLY A 79 -33.13 -25.03 -23.99
CA GLY A 79 -32.88 -26.45 -23.73
C GLY A 79 -33.69 -27.05 -22.56
N GLY A 80 -34.86 -26.47 -22.23
CA GLY A 80 -35.76 -26.98 -21.18
C GLY A 80 -35.26 -26.79 -19.75
N ARG A 81 -34.20 -26.00 -19.55
CA ARG A 81 -33.62 -25.73 -18.23
C ARG A 81 -34.51 -24.78 -17.42
N PRO A 82 -34.48 -24.88 -16.07
CA PRO A 82 -35.20 -23.92 -15.23
C PRO A 82 -34.62 -22.51 -15.44
N PHE A 83 -35.50 -21.50 -15.46
CA PHE A 83 -35.07 -20.09 -15.60
C PHE A 83 -34.09 -19.67 -14.50
N HIS A 84 -34.27 -20.18 -13.28
CA HIS A 84 -33.29 -20.08 -12.21
C HIS A 84 -32.39 -21.32 -12.18
N SER A 85 -31.41 -21.36 -13.09
CA SER A 85 -30.38 -22.40 -13.13
C SER A 85 -29.17 -22.02 -12.28
N TRP A 86 -29.31 -22.04 -10.96
CA TRP A 86 -28.27 -21.57 -10.03
C TRP A 86 -26.85 -22.14 -10.28
N PRO A 87 -26.63 -23.41 -10.72
CA PRO A 87 -25.27 -23.89 -10.98
C PRO A 87 -24.61 -23.20 -12.18
N HIS A 88 -25.41 -22.76 -13.16
CA HIS A 88 -24.91 -22.04 -14.34
C HIS A 88 -24.51 -20.60 -14.02
N PHE A 89 -25.05 -20.02 -12.94
CA PHE A 89 -24.77 -18.64 -12.53
C PHE A 89 -23.45 -18.54 -11.76
N ILE A 90 -22.99 -19.65 -11.17
CA ILE A 90 -21.78 -19.68 -10.35
C ILE A 90 -20.52 -19.20 -11.09
N PRO A 91 -20.21 -19.64 -12.33
CA PRO A 91 -19.01 -19.17 -13.02
C PRO A 91 -18.97 -17.65 -13.20
N VAL A 92 -20.07 -17.03 -13.64
CA VAL A 92 -20.14 -15.58 -13.84
C VAL A 92 -20.12 -14.83 -12.50
N THR A 93 -20.83 -15.34 -11.50
CA THR A 93 -20.82 -14.79 -10.14
C THR A 93 -19.41 -14.84 -9.54
N PHE A 94 -18.65 -15.91 -9.78
CA PHE A 94 -17.26 -16.03 -9.36
C PHE A 94 -16.38 -14.98 -10.04
N GLU A 95 -16.45 -14.85 -11.36
CA GLU A 95 -15.66 -13.86 -12.11
C GLU A 95 -15.97 -12.43 -11.67
N THR A 96 -17.25 -12.09 -11.48
CA THR A 96 -17.67 -10.77 -11.00
C THR A 96 -17.25 -10.49 -9.55
N THR A 97 -17.20 -11.52 -8.70
CA THR A 97 -16.62 -11.43 -7.35
C THR A 97 -15.13 -11.11 -7.42
N VAL A 98 -14.37 -11.85 -8.24
CA VAL A 98 -12.93 -11.63 -8.42
C VAL A 98 -12.66 -10.24 -9.00
N LEU A 99 -13.43 -9.82 -10.00
CA LEU A 99 -13.34 -8.49 -10.60
C LEU A 99 -13.62 -7.38 -9.57
N GLY A 100 -14.70 -7.50 -8.80
CA GLY A 100 -15.04 -6.54 -7.75
C GLY A 100 -13.97 -6.43 -6.67
N ALA A 101 -13.41 -7.57 -6.23
CA ALA A 101 -12.31 -7.62 -5.29
C ALA A 101 -11.04 -6.97 -5.85
N ALA A 102 -10.68 -7.26 -7.11
CA ALA A 102 -9.49 -6.72 -7.76
C ALA A 102 -9.58 -5.20 -7.96
N LEU A 103 -10.73 -4.68 -8.40
CA LEU A 103 -10.96 -3.24 -8.53
C LEU A 103 -10.88 -2.53 -7.17
N ALA A 104 -11.50 -3.10 -6.14
CA ALA A 104 -11.41 -2.56 -4.78
C ALA A 104 -9.98 -2.60 -4.23
N ALA A 105 -9.20 -3.65 -4.54
CA ALA A 105 -7.79 -3.73 -4.18
C ALA A 105 -6.97 -2.62 -4.87
N PHE A 106 -7.14 -2.46 -6.19
CA PHE A 106 -6.43 -1.47 -6.98
C PHE A 106 -6.74 -0.04 -6.53
N VAL A 107 -8.01 0.34 -6.51
CA VAL A 107 -8.45 1.69 -6.12
C VAL A 107 -8.18 1.94 -4.64
N GLY A 108 -8.43 0.95 -3.78
CA GLY A 108 -8.18 1.04 -2.34
C GLY A 108 -6.71 1.25 -2.01
N MET A 109 -5.80 0.56 -2.72
CA MET A 109 -4.36 0.72 -2.54
C MET A 109 -3.91 2.13 -2.95
N TRP A 110 -4.40 2.64 -4.08
CA TRP A 110 -4.12 4.01 -4.50
C TRP A 110 -4.62 5.05 -3.49
N ALA A 111 -5.88 4.92 -3.07
CA ALA A 111 -6.49 5.88 -2.15
C ALA A 111 -5.82 5.87 -0.76
N LEU A 112 -5.50 4.70 -0.21
CA LEU A 112 -4.86 4.59 1.11
C LEU A 112 -3.41 5.09 1.11
N ASN A 113 -2.70 4.96 -0.01
CA ASN A 113 -1.35 5.51 -0.20
C ASN A 113 -1.36 6.96 -0.73
N ARG A 114 -2.55 7.59 -0.87
CA ARG A 114 -2.72 8.96 -1.40
C ARG A 114 -2.17 9.17 -2.82
N LEU A 115 -2.24 8.14 -3.65
CA LEU A 115 -1.85 8.19 -5.05
C LEU A 115 -3.04 8.64 -5.93
N PRO A 116 -2.79 9.36 -7.04
CA PRO A 116 -1.48 9.77 -7.56
C PRO A 116 -0.89 10.96 -6.80
N GLN A 117 0.37 10.85 -6.40
CA GLN A 117 1.15 11.94 -5.82
C GLN A 117 2.39 12.20 -6.70
N PRO A 118 2.26 12.98 -7.79
CA PRO A 118 3.36 13.20 -8.73
C PRO A 118 4.51 14.02 -8.13
N TYR A 119 4.25 14.80 -7.08
CA TYR A 119 5.27 15.54 -6.33
C TYR A 119 5.24 15.16 -4.85
N HIS A 120 6.40 14.75 -4.34
CA HIS A 120 6.69 14.58 -2.92
C HIS A 120 8.03 15.27 -2.63
N PRO A 121 8.18 16.05 -1.53
CA PRO A 121 9.40 16.83 -1.25
C PRO A 121 10.71 16.03 -1.27
N VAL A 122 10.65 14.74 -0.92
CA VAL A 122 11.80 13.82 -0.94
C VAL A 122 12.48 13.72 -2.31
N PHE A 123 11.75 13.96 -3.41
CA PHE A 123 12.31 13.96 -4.75
C PHE A 123 13.28 15.12 -5.02
N ASN A 124 13.30 16.16 -4.17
CA ASN A 124 14.25 17.28 -4.29
C ASN A 124 15.68 16.90 -3.87
N VAL A 125 15.87 15.74 -3.22
CA VAL A 125 17.20 15.25 -2.83
C VAL A 125 17.82 14.49 -4.02
N PRO A 126 18.96 14.93 -4.59
CA PRO A 126 19.55 14.28 -5.76
C PRO A 126 19.88 12.80 -5.54
N ALA A 127 20.33 12.43 -4.34
CA ALA A 127 20.61 11.05 -3.97
C ALA A 127 19.36 10.15 -4.01
N PHE A 128 18.16 10.72 -3.81
CA PHE A 128 16.91 9.96 -3.77
C PHE A 128 16.55 9.33 -5.13
N ALA A 129 17.14 9.79 -6.24
CA ALA A 129 17.02 9.10 -7.53
C ALA A 129 17.47 7.62 -7.48
N ARG A 130 18.32 7.26 -6.51
CA ARG A 130 18.80 5.89 -6.27
C ARG A 130 17.89 5.06 -5.37
N ALA A 131 16.85 5.65 -4.77
CA ALA A 131 15.93 4.97 -3.84
C ALA A 131 15.16 3.82 -4.49
N SER A 132 14.98 3.87 -5.82
CA SER A 132 14.33 2.82 -6.61
C SER A 132 15.33 1.93 -7.38
N VAL A 133 16.64 2.09 -7.12
CA VAL A 133 17.70 1.36 -7.84
C VAL A 133 18.48 0.49 -6.86
N ASP A 134 19.28 1.10 -6.00
CA ASP A 134 20.30 0.39 -5.21
C ASP A 134 20.58 0.99 -3.82
N ARG A 135 19.88 2.06 -3.42
CA ARG A 135 20.08 2.73 -2.14
C ARG A 135 18.83 2.73 -1.28
N PHE A 136 19.05 2.74 0.04
CA PHE A 136 18.03 2.66 1.06
C PHE A 136 18.00 3.98 1.83
N PHE A 137 16.82 4.52 2.15
CA PHE A 137 16.72 5.84 2.78
C PHE A 137 15.82 5.81 4.01
N LEU A 138 16.29 6.42 5.10
CA LEU A 138 15.46 6.74 6.27
C LEU A 138 15.16 8.25 6.27
N CYS A 139 13.90 8.60 6.33
CA CYS A 139 13.43 9.98 6.40
C CYS A 139 12.65 10.20 7.69
N ILE A 140 13.13 11.11 8.53
CA ILE A 140 12.39 11.59 9.70
C ILE A 140 11.67 12.86 9.28
N GLU A 141 10.35 12.91 9.46
CA GLU A 141 9.56 14.07 9.09
C GLU A 141 9.73 15.21 10.09
N ALA A 142 9.70 16.45 9.59
CA ALA A 142 9.70 17.64 10.43
C ALA A 142 8.40 17.81 11.25
N THR A 143 7.37 17.01 10.95
CA THR A 143 6.09 16.98 11.68
C THR A 143 6.19 16.21 13.01
N ASP A 144 7.28 15.48 13.24
CA ASP A 144 7.50 14.74 14.49
C ASP A 144 7.70 15.71 15.68
N PRO A 145 7.01 15.52 16.82
CA PRO A 145 7.20 16.37 17.99
C PRO A 145 8.62 16.38 18.56
N LYS A 146 9.41 15.32 18.33
CA LYS A 146 10.80 15.21 18.75
C LYS A 146 11.77 15.81 17.73
N PHE A 147 11.32 16.18 16.54
CA PHE A 147 12.19 16.69 15.50
C PHE A 147 12.83 18.02 15.90
N ASP A 148 14.16 18.00 16.03
CA ASP A 148 15.00 19.19 16.03
C ASP A 148 16.04 19.05 14.91
N ARG A 149 16.23 20.11 14.11
CA ARG A 149 17.09 20.05 12.92
C ARG A 149 18.51 19.60 13.25
N HIS A 150 19.13 20.17 14.29
CA HIS A 150 20.52 19.90 14.64
C HIS A 150 20.68 18.56 15.37
N ALA A 151 19.79 18.26 16.32
CA ALA A 151 19.84 17.01 17.07
C ALA A 151 19.54 15.80 16.16
N THR A 152 18.56 15.93 15.27
CA THR A 152 18.21 14.87 14.31
C THR A 152 19.33 14.66 13.30
N TRP A 153 19.98 15.73 12.83
CA TRP A 153 21.14 15.61 11.95
C TRP A 153 22.27 14.80 12.60
N LYS A 154 22.69 15.20 13.81
CA LYS A 154 23.73 14.48 14.56
C LYS A 154 23.35 13.03 14.86
N PHE A 155 22.07 12.80 15.16
CA PHE A 155 21.55 11.46 15.36
C PHE A 155 21.68 10.62 14.09
N LEU A 156 21.26 11.14 12.94
CA LEU A 156 21.39 10.44 11.66
C LEU A 156 22.85 10.14 11.30
N GLU A 157 23.77 11.07 11.54
CA GLU A 157 25.21 10.85 11.35
C GLU A 157 25.76 9.72 12.24
N SER A 158 25.26 9.61 13.48
CA SER A 158 25.68 8.55 14.42
C SER A 158 25.30 7.13 13.97
N LEU A 159 24.37 7.00 13.02
CA LEU A 159 23.93 5.72 12.46
C LEU A 159 24.84 5.22 11.32
N HIS A 160 25.98 5.89 11.07
CA HIS A 160 26.94 5.58 10.01
C HIS A 160 26.32 5.48 8.60
N PRO A 161 25.56 6.50 8.16
CA PRO A 161 24.97 6.50 6.83
C PRO A 161 26.04 6.72 5.76
N ALA A 162 25.74 6.30 4.52
CA ALA A 162 26.53 6.65 3.35
C ALA A 162 26.47 8.17 3.04
N GLY A 163 25.38 8.82 3.44
CA GLY A 163 25.20 10.27 3.34
C GLY A 163 23.97 10.76 4.10
N VAL A 164 24.00 12.02 4.53
CA VAL A 164 22.83 12.70 5.13
C VAL A 164 22.48 13.90 4.25
N SER A 165 21.21 14.01 3.91
CA SER A 165 20.67 15.11 3.10
C SER A 165 19.46 15.72 3.78
N GLU A 166 19.36 17.04 3.72
CA GLU A 166 18.16 17.76 4.14
C GLU A 166 17.15 17.77 2.99
N VAL A 167 15.90 17.45 3.30
CA VAL A 167 14.80 17.50 2.34
C VAL A 167 14.15 18.86 2.49
N VAL A 168 14.28 19.71 1.46
CA VAL A 168 13.62 21.02 1.43
C VAL A 168 12.20 20.83 0.91
N ALA A 169 11.23 21.37 1.65
CA ALA A 169 9.80 21.34 1.30
C ALA A 169 9.49 22.13 0.03
#